data_AF-A0A970I3L3-F1
#
_entry.id   AF-A0A970I3L3-F1
#
_cell.length_a   1.000
_cell.length_b   1.000
_cell.length_c   1.000
_cell.angle_alpha   90.00
_cell.angle_beta   90.00
_cell.angle_gamma   90.00
#
_symmetry.space_group_name_H-M   'P 1'
#
loop_
_entity.id
_entity.type
_entity.pdbx_description
1 polymer ?
#
loop_
_entity_poly.entity_id
_entity_poly.type
_entity_poly.pdbx_seq_one_letter_code
_entity_poly.pdbx_strand_id
1 'polypeptide(L)'
;MEYTKLSEMLRDVYDPGTEEMRIPGSGLRIRNSRFISDYSSEDFLNENDSSISENMSFTYPVFIPENNKTDRMILLLHGLNERSWIKYLTWAYSLTILTGSHVILFPISFHMNRSPESWKDPRAMTGLLRERNRKRCDNSLTSFANIAISERLTEDPRRFLNSGYQTVRDLEELIVQIRDGKHAFIPATGKVNLFAYSIGAFLAEIIMMADQQSLFRNSKLFMFCGGSVFSNMKGA
;
A
#
# COMPACT_ATOMS: atom_id res chain seq x y z
N MET A 1 -7.62 -6.85 25.78
CA MET A 1 -6.60 -7.88 26.08
C MET A 1 -6.42 -8.87 24.93
N GLU A 2 -7.45 -9.16 24.12
CA GLU A 2 -7.33 -10.07 22.96
C GLU A 2 -6.65 -9.44 21.72
N TYR A 3 -6.90 -8.16 21.43
CA TYR A 3 -6.29 -7.47 20.28
C TYR A 3 -4.75 -7.46 20.33
N THR A 4 -4.17 -7.16 21.50
CA THR A 4 -2.70 -7.12 21.66
C THR A 4 -2.08 -8.48 21.42
N LYS A 5 -2.67 -9.55 21.97
CA LYS A 5 -2.20 -10.92 21.76
C LYS A 5 -2.29 -11.34 20.29
N LEU A 6 -3.40 -11.00 19.62
CA LEU A 6 -3.55 -11.26 18.18
C LEU A 6 -2.50 -10.50 17.37
N SER A 7 -2.26 -9.23 17.69
CA SER A 7 -1.26 -8.40 17.00
C SER A 7 0.16 -8.92 17.18
N GLU A 8 0.50 -9.42 18.36
CA GLU A 8 1.82 -10.03 18.64
C GLU A 8 1.97 -11.34 17.87
N MET A 9 0.99 -12.23 17.95
CA MET A 9 1.00 -13.50 17.19
C MET A 9 1.14 -13.26 15.68
N LEU A 10 0.37 -12.34 15.11
CA LEU A 10 0.46 -12.04 13.67
C LEU A 10 1.80 -11.43 13.29
N ARG A 11 2.41 -10.63 14.17
CA ARG A 11 3.75 -10.08 13.96
C ARG A 11 4.80 -11.19 13.93
N ASP A 12 4.69 -12.17 14.81
CA ASP A 12 5.65 -13.28 14.90
C ASP A 12 5.49 -14.27 13.73
N VAL A 13 4.26 -14.43 13.22
CA VAL A 13 3.96 -15.32 12.09
C VAL A 13 4.31 -14.68 10.74
N TYR A 14 4.16 -13.37 10.60
CA TYR A 14 4.32 -12.71 9.31
C TYR A 14 5.78 -12.49 8.94
N ASP A 15 6.20 -13.12 7.84
CA ASP A 15 7.51 -12.92 7.22
C ASP A 15 7.33 -12.55 5.73
N PRO A 16 7.79 -11.37 5.27
CA PRO A 16 7.71 -10.98 3.86
C PRO A 16 8.59 -11.84 2.93
N GLY A 17 9.58 -12.58 3.46
CA GLY A 17 10.44 -13.48 2.69
C GLY A 17 9.86 -14.88 2.46
N THR A 18 8.83 -15.26 3.23
CA THR A 18 8.21 -16.58 3.16
C THR A 18 7.02 -16.58 2.18
N GLU A 19 6.89 -17.60 1.33
CA GLU A 19 5.84 -17.66 0.32
C GLU A 19 4.43 -17.87 0.92
N GLU A 20 4.30 -18.82 1.85
CA GLU A 20 3.05 -19.14 2.56
C GLU A 20 3.29 -19.26 4.06
N MET A 21 2.48 -18.56 4.85
CA MET A 21 2.44 -18.65 6.31
C MET A 21 1.05 -19.09 6.75
N ARG A 22 0.96 -20.04 7.68
CA ARG A 22 -0.31 -20.45 8.28
C ARG A 22 -0.52 -19.72 9.60
N ILE A 23 -1.72 -19.18 9.81
CA ILE A 23 -2.05 -18.46 11.04
C ILE A 23 -2.61 -19.47 12.05
N PRO A 24 -1.90 -19.76 13.16
CA PRO A 24 -2.31 -20.78 14.13
C PRO A 24 -3.71 -20.53 14.68
N GLY A 25 -4.51 -21.59 14.79
CA GLY A 25 -5.85 -21.54 15.41
C GLY A 25 -6.96 -20.87 14.60
N SER A 26 -6.70 -20.46 13.34
CA SER A 26 -7.69 -19.74 12.52
C SER A 26 -8.06 -20.41 11.20
N GLY A 27 -7.28 -21.38 10.72
CA GLY A 27 -7.43 -21.96 9.38
C GLY A 27 -7.01 -21.04 8.23
N LEU A 28 -6.65 -19.77 8.53
CA LEU A 28 -6.23 -18.79 7.53
C LEU A 28 -4.77 -18.95 7.14
N ARG A 29 -4.46 -18.47 5.95
CA ARG A 29 -3.11 -18.43 5.40
C ARG A 29 -2.79 -17.03 4.89
N ILE A 30 -1.55 -16.63 5.00
CA ILE A 30 -0.99 -15.46 4.33
C ILE A 30 -0.12 -15.99 3.21
N ARG A 31 -0.32 -15.53 1.97
CA ARG A 31 0.58 -15.81 0.86
C ARG A 31 1.14 -14.52 0.29
N ASN A 32 2.47 -14.44 0.16
CA ASN A 32 3.12 -13.33 -0.50
C ASN A 32 3.12 -13.59 -2.01
N SER A 33 2.43 -12.75 -2.77
CA SER A 33 2.44 -12.78 -4.23
C SER A 33 3.45 -11.78 -4.78
N ARG A 34 4.01 -12.07 -5.95
CA ARG A 34 4.89 -11.16 -6.67
C ARG A 34 4.08 -10.39 -7.71
N PHE A 35 4.39 -9.11 -7.85
CA PHE A 35 3.89 -8.24 -8.92
C PHE A 35 5.06 -7.69 -9.72
N ILE A 36 4.88 -7.58 -11.03
CA ILE A 36 5.79 -6.86 -11.93
C ILE A 36 4.95 -5.78 -12.60
N SER A 37 5.30 -4.52 -12.34
CA SER A 37 4.67 -3.35 -12.94
C SER A 37 5.09 -3.21 -14.40
N ASP A 38 4.13 -3.09 -15.31
CA ASP A 38 4.37 -2.72 -16.72
C ASP A 38 4.32 -1.20 -16.93
N TYR A 39 4.49 -0.43 -15.86
CA TYR A 39 4.45 1.03 -15.94
C TYR A 39 5.69 1.57 -16.63
N SER A 40 5.54 2.06 -17.88
CA SER A 40 6.52 2.92 -18.52
C SER A 40 6.09 4.38 -18.39
N SER A 41 7.00 5.24 -17.96
CA SER A 41 6.76 6.67 -17.83
C SER A 41 7.53 7.42 -18.91
N GLU A 42 7.02 7.45 -20.13
CA GLU A 42 7.77 8.10 -21.22
C GLU A 42 7.85 9.63 -21.02
N ASP A 43 6.96 10.26 -20.23
CA ASP A 43 6.93 11.73 -20.07
C ASP A 43 6.90 12.25 -18.61
N PHE A 44 6.79 11.40 -17.59
CA PHE A 44 6.46 11.86 -16.21
C PHE A 44 7.45 11.52 -15.11
N LEU A 45 8.30 10.48 -15.23
CA LEU A 45 9.33 10.19 -14.21
C LEU A 45 10.64 10.92 -14.55
N ASN A 46 11.36 11.34 -13.51
CA ASN A 46 12.79 11.58 -13.65
C ASN A 46 13.50 10.25 -13.98
N GLU A 47 14.53 10.29 -14.82
CA GLU A 47 15.34 9.12 -15.22
C GLU A 47 15.81 8.28 -14.02
N ASN A 48 16.10 8.94 -12.88
CA ASN A 48 16.50 8.28 -11.65
C ASN A 48 15.38 7.44 -11.01
N ASP A 49 14.12 7.89 -11.07
CA ASP A 49 12.99 7.19 -10.43
C ASP A 49 12.56 5.98 -11.28
N SER A 50 12.67 6.04 -12.61
CA SER A 50 12.44 4.89 -13.51
C SER A 50 13.43 3.75 -13.30
N SER A 51 14.58 4.01 -12.67
CA SER A 51 15.59 2.99 -12.38
C SER A 51 15.33 2.21 -11.08
N ILE A 52 14.32 2.60 -10.28
CA ILE A 52 14.04 1.97 -8.98
C ILE A 52 13.38 0.60 -9.19
N SER A 53 14.21 -0.44 -9.17
CA SER A 53 13.80 -1.83 -9.41
C SER A 53 12.73 -2.32 -8.43
N GLU A 54 12.80 -1.89 -7.17
CA GLU A 54 11.85 -2.25 -6.11
C GLU A 54 10.44 -1.74 -6.41
N ASN A 55 10.33 -0.61 -7.11
CA ASN A 55 9.05 -0.04 -7.47
C ASN A 55 8.43 -0.73 -8.71
N MET A 56 9.25 -1.45 -9.48
CA MET A 56 8.86 -2.22 -10.66
C MET A 56 8.59 -3.70 -10.34
N SER A 57 9.31 -4.30 -9.38
CA SER A 57 9.12 -5.69 -8.99
C SER A 57 9.06 -5.81 -7.46
N PHE A 58 7.88 -6.10 -6.93
CA PHE A 58 7.63 -6.14 -5.48
C PHE A 58 6.73 -7.33 -5.09
N THR A 59 6.60 -7.54 -3.79
CA THR A 59 5.69 -8.53 -3.22
C THR A 59 4.57 -7.89 -2.40
N TYR A 60 3.43 -8.56 -2.31
CA TYR A 60 2.31 -8.12 -1.49
C TYR A 60 1.64 -9.33 -0.81
N PRO A 61 1.29 -9.22 0.48
CA PRO A 61 0.64 -10.32 1.18
C PRO A 61 -0.85 -10.36 0.84
N VAL A 62 -1.37 -11.57 0.76
CA VAL A 62 -2.79 -11.85 0.62
C VAL A 62 -3.23 -12.81 1.71
N PHE A 63 -4.25 -12.41 2.45
CA PHE A 63 -4.91 -13.25 3.42
C PHE A 63 -5.96 -14.10 2.72
N ILE A 64 -5.84 -15.41 2.88
CA ILE A 64 -6.68 -16.42 2.25
C ILE A 64 -7.54 -17.05 3.34
N PRO A 65 -8.88 -16.99 3.22
CA PRO A 65 -9.78 -17.65 4.16
C PRO A 65 -9.69 -19.17 4.01
N GLU A 66 -10.08 -19.90 5.05
CA GLU A 66 -10.08 -21.37 5.04
C GLU A 66 -10.90 -21.94 3.86
N ASN A 67 -12.03 -21.29 3.55
CA ASN A 67 -12.83 -21.60 2.37
C ASN A 67 -12.29 -20.89 1.13
N ASN A 68 -11.37 -21.54 0.42
CA ASN A 68 -10.77 -21.04 -0.83
C ASN A 68 -11.77 -20.85 -1.99
N LYS A 69 -13.05 -21.23 -1.86
CA LYS A 69 -14.06 -21.11 -2.92
C LYS A 69 -14.78 -19.77 -2.97
N THR A 70 -14.46 -18.85 -2.06
CA THR A 70 -15.06 -17.51 -2.06
C THR A 70 -14.58 -16.69 -3.27
N ASP A 71 -15.52 -16.05 -3.95
CA ASP A 71 -15.25 -15.14 -5.06
C ASP A 71 -15.18 -13.68 -4.60
N ARG A 72 -15.02 -13.41 -3.31
CA ARG A 72 -14.98 -12.04 -2.78
C ARG A 72 -13.56 -11.64 -2.46
N MET A 73 -13.20 -10.41 -2.82
CA MET A 73 -11.92 -9.83 -2.45
C MET A 73 -12.05 -8.41 -1.91
N ILE A 74 -11.14 -8.06 -1.00
CA ILE A 74 -10.98 -6.73 -0.44
C ILE A 74 -9.55 -6.28 -0.74
N LEU A 75 -9.43 -5.14 -1.40
CA LEU A 75 -8.18 -4.45 -1.59
C LEU A 75 -7.96 -3.48 -0.42
N LEU A 76 -6.87 -3.67 0.32
CA LEU A 76 -6.49 -2.79 1.42
C LEU A 76 -5.37 -1.84 0.99
N LEU A 77 -5.62 -0.53 1.11
CA LEU A 77 -4.65 0.52 0.84
C LEU A 77 -4.18 1.19 2.14
N HIS A 78 -2.87 1.21 2.34
CA HIS A 78 -2.23 1.72 3.55
C HIS A 78 -2.11 3.25 3.58
N GLY A 79 -1.69 3.78 4.74
CA GLY A 79 -1.47 5.21 4.95
C GLY A 79 -0.15 5.74 4.41
N LEU A 80 0.07 7.05 4.56
CA LEU A 80 1.27 7.70 4.05
C LEU A 80 2.52 7.23 4.81
N ASN A 81 3.64 7.06 4.08
CA ASN A 81 4.96 6.67 4.60
C ASN A 81 5.06 5.35 5.36
N GLU A 82 4.16 4.41 5.13
CA GLU A 82 4.27 3.11 5.78
C GLU A 82 5.47 2.32 5.25
N ARG A 83 6.11 1.58 6.16
CA ARG A 83 7.33 0.80 5.92
C ARG A 83 7.18 -0.68 6.23
N SER A 84 6.07 -1.05 6.87
CA SER A 84 5.79 -2.41 7.27
C SER A 84 4.29 -2.66 7.33
N TRP A 85 3.89 -3.89 7.01
CA TRP A 85 2.52 -4.35 7.11
C TRP A 85 2.05 -4.65 8.54
N ILE A 86 2.95 -4.68 9.53
CA ILE A 86 2.65 -5.12 10.92
C ILE A 86 1.37 -4.47 11.50
N LYS A 87 1.16 -3.17 11.26
CA LYS A 87 -0.03 -2.44 11.75
C LYS A 87 -1.34 -2.89 11.09
N TYR A 88 -1.26 -3.39 9.86
CA TYR A 88 -2.39 -3.74 9.02
C TYR A 88 -2.75 -5.22 9.11
N LEU A 89 -1.87 -6.07 9.66
CA LEU A 89 -2.10 -7.52 9.75
C LEU A 89 -3.37 -7.87 10.52
N THR A 90 -3.63 -7.20 11.65
CA THR A 90 -4.84 -7.42 12.44
C THR A 90 -6.10 -7.05 11.68
N TRP A 91 -6.07 -5.96 10.92
CA TRP A 91 -7.19 -5.56 10.06
C TRP A 91 -7.43 -6.57 8.94
N ALA A 92 -6.38 -7.00 8.25
CA ALA A 92 -6.46 -7.99 7.19
C ALA A 92 -7.02 -9.33 7.69
N TYR A 93 -6.53 -9.78 8.85
CA TYR A 93 -7.01 -10.97 9.52
C TYR A 93 -8.51 -10.86 9.87
N SER A 94 -8.91 -9.79 10.55
CA SER A 94 -10.30 -9.58 10.95
C SER A 94 -11.23 -9.47 9.74
N LEU A 95 -10.82 -8.75 8.68
CA LEU A 95 -11.58 -8.66 7.43
C LEU A 95 -11.76 -10.03 6.78
N THR A 96 -10.70 -10.85 6.75
CA THR A 96 -10.75 -12.20 6.17
C THR A 96 -11.68 -13.11 6.95
N ILE A 97 -11.56 -13.15 8.29
CA ILE A 97 -12.43 -13.97 9.16
C ILE A 97 -13.89 -13.55 9.07
N LEU A 98 -14.17 -12.26 9.23
CA LEU A 98 -15.54 -11.76 9.38
C LEU A 98 -16.30 -11.76 8.07
N THR A 99 -15.61 -11.50 6.96
CA THR A 99 -16.26 -11.43 5.65
C THR A 99 -16.13 -12.72 4.87
N GLY A 100 -15.11 -13.55 5.12
CA GLY A 100 -14.75 -14.67 4.25
C GLY A 100 -14.30 -14.22 2.87
N SER A 101 -13.66 -13.05 2.76
CA SER A 101 -13.08 -12.52 1.51
C SER A 101 -11.57 -12.72 1.52
N HIS A 102 -10.95 -12.84 0.35
CA HIS A 102 -9.51 -12.66 0.21
C HIS A 102 -9.16 -11.20 0.50
N VAL A 103 -8.11 -10.94 1.28
CA VAL A 103 -7.69 -9.55 1.59
C VAL A 103 -6.28 -9.32 1.06
N ILE A 104 -6.15 -8.44 0.07
CA ILE A 104 -4.88 -8.06 -0.54
C ILE A 104 -4.36 -6.81 0.15
N LEU A 105 -3.14 -6.83 0.68
CA LEU A 105 -2.46 -5.63 1.17
C LEU A 105 -1.55 -5.08 0.08
N PHE A 106 -2.05 -4.14 -0.71
CA PHE A 106 -1.31 -3.67 -1.88
C PHE A 106 -0.44 -2.45 -1.56
N PRO A 107 0.88 -2.50 -1.82
CA PRO A 107 1.77 -1.40 -1.54
C PRO A 107 1.63 -0.28 -2.57
N ILE A 108 1.45 0.94 -2.07
CA ILE A 108 1.50 2.17 -2.88
C ILE A 108 2.93 2.37 -3.38
N SER A 109 3.08 2.84 -4.62
CA SER A 109 4.38 3.14 -5.23
C SER A 109 5.25 4.02 -4.34
N PHE A 110 6.54 3.68 -4.23
CA PHE A 110 7.52 4.31 -3.34
C PHE A 110 7.30 4.14 -1.83
N HIS A 111 6.38 3.26 -1.41
CA HIS A 111 6.14 2.90 -0.01
C HIS A 111 6.47 1.43 0.26
N MET A 112 6.52 1.02 1.53
CA MET A 112 6.75 -0.38 1.92
C MET A 112 8.02 -0.97 1.27
N ASN A 113 7.87 -2.02 0.47
CA ASN A 113 8.92 -2.69 -0.31
C ASN A 113 9.00 -2.21 -1.76
N ARG A 114 8.30 -1.12 -2.11
CA ARG A 114 8.38 -0.43 -3.42
C ARG A 114 9.33 0.76 -3.41
N SER A 115 10.21 0.85 -2.41
CA SER A 115 11.20 1.92 -2.28
C SER A 115 12.55 1.36 -1.87
N PRO A 116 13.66 2.02 -2.28
CA PRO A 116 15.00 1.62 -1.89
C PRO A 116 15.19 1.52 -0.37
N GLU A 117 16.08 0.64 0.08
CA GLU A 117 16.41 0.51 1.51
C GLU A 117 16.98 1.81 2.08
N SER A 118 17.74 2.56 1.28
CA SER A 118 18.28 3.88 1.67
C SER A 118 17.18 4.88 2.04
N TRP A 119 15.95 4.68 1.57
CA TRP A 119 14.81 5.53 1.89
C TRP A 119 14.14 5.16 3.21
N LYS A 120 14.53 4.03 3.82
CA LYS A 120 13.97 3.51 5.07
C LYS A 120 14.71 4.00 6.31
N ASP A 121 15.98 4.42 6.21
CA ASP A 121 16.77 4.87 7.36
C ASP A 121 16.54 6.36 7.71
N PRO A 122 15.85 6.68 8.81
CA PRO A 122 15.68 8.06 9.25
C PRO A 122 16.99 8.65 9.79
N ARG A 123 17.98 7.83 10.14
CA ARG A 123 19.27 8.26 10.72
C ARG A 123 20.24 8.78 9.66
N ALA A 124 20.17 8.27 8.43
CA ALA A 124 20.83 8.89 7.28
C ALA A 124 20.29 10.32 7.03
N MET A 125 19.02 10.57 7.33
CA MET A 125 18.36 11.89 7.19
C MET A 125 18.65 12.86 8.35
N THR A 126 19.30 12.42 9.45
CA THR A 126 19.64 13.30 10.59
C THR A 126 20.64 14.40 10.25
N GLY A 127 21.51 14.18 9.26
CA GLY A 127 22.43 15.21 8.77
C GLY A 127 21.67 16.38 8.12
N LEU A 128 20.73 16.06 7.23
CA LEU A 128 19.86 17.02 6.55
C LEU A 128 18.95 17.76 7.53
N LEU A 129 18.44 17.07 8.57
CA LEU A 129 17.67 17.70 9.65
C LEU A 129 18.44 18.81 10.37
N ARG A 130 19.72 18.59 10.67
CA ARG A 130 20.56 19.60 11.32
C ARG A 130 20.80 20.81 10.41
N GLU A 131 20.92 20.61 9.11
CA GLU A 131 21.04 21.71 8.14
C GLU A 131 19.72 22.45 7.91
N ARG A 132 18.58 21.74 7.82
CA ARG A 132 17.26 22.34 7.61
C ARG A 132 16.79 23.14 8.85
N ASN A 133 16.98 22.59 10.06
CA ASN A 133 16.66 23.31 11.31
C ASN A 133 17.56 24.53 11.55
N ARG A 134 18.79 24.53 11.00
CA ARG A 134 19.64 25.74 11.01
C ARG A 134 19.13 26.84 10.07
N LYS A 135 18.43 26.47 8.99
CA LYS A 135 17.90 27.41 7.98
C LYS A 135 16.47 27.87 8.25
N ARG A 136 15.71 27.21 9.14
CA ARG A 136 14.30 27.54 9.42
C ARG A 136 14.01 27.63 10.92
N CYS A 137 13.52 28.79 11.35
CA CYS A 137 13.14 29.11 12.73
C CYS A 137 11.73 28.64 13.13
N ASP A 138 11.07 27.74 12.37
CA ASP A 138 9.69 27.34 12.66
C ASP A 138 9.60 25.89 13.14
N ASN A 139 9.45 25.74 14.46
CA ASN A 139 9.35 24.46 15.20
C ASN A 139 7.91 23.89 15.14
N SER A 140 7.35 23.74 13.94
CA SER A 140 6.11 22.95 13.82
C SER A 140 6.44 21.46 13.99
N LEU A 141 5.59 20.71 14.71
CA LEU A 141 5.77 19.30 15.09
C LEU A 141 5.84 18.36 13.87
N THR A 142 6.94 18.39 13.12
CA THR A 142 7.16 17.52 11.97
C THR A 142 7.82 16.23 12.44
N SER A 143 7.10 15.11 12.32
CA SER A 143 7.69 13.78 12.52
C SER A 143 8.79 13.54 11.49
N PHE A 144 9.81 12.73 11.82
CA PHE A 144 10.86 12.31 10.88
C PHE A 144 10.30 11.81 9.55
N ALA A 145 9.16 11.11 9.61
CA ALA A 145 8.41 10.63 8.48
C ALA A 145 7.90 11.76 7.56
N ASN A 146 7.33 12.82 8.14
CA ASN A 146 6.85 13.97 7.39
C ASN A 146 8.00 14.74 6.77
N ILE A 147 9.14 14.85 7.46
CA ILE A 147 10.31 15.57 6.94
C ILE A 147 10.92 14.83 5.74
N ALA A 148 11.08 13.51 5.85
CA ALA A 148 11.62 12.72 4.74
C ALA A 148 10.73 12.77 3.49
N ILE A 149 9.42 12.85 3.67
CA ILE A 149 8.49 13.09 2.56
C ILE A 149 8.62 14.52 2.05
N SER A 150 8.62 15.53 2.93
CA SER A 150 8.75 16.93 2.54
C SER A 150 10.04 17.17 1.74
N GLU A 151 11.16 16.58 2.14
CA GLU A 151 12.42 16.64 1.35
C GLU A 151 12.23 16.02 -0.04
N ARG A 152 11.70 14.80 -0.13
CA ARG A 152 11.47 14.14 -1.43
C ARG A 152 10.49 14.88 -2.34
N LEU A 153 9.47 15.52 -1.75
CA LEU A 153 8.53 16.39 -2.45
C LEU A 153 9.16 17.73 -2.84
N THR A 154 10.13 18.21 -2.06
CA THR A 154 10.90 19.42 -2.41
C THR A 154 11.85 19.12 -3.56
N GLU A 155 12.48 17.95 -3.58
CA GLU A 155 13.33 17.47 -4.66
C GLU A 155 12.56 17.30 -5.98
N ASP A 156 11.43 16.58 -5.93
CA ASP A 156 10.52 16.46 -7.07
C ASP A 156 9.05 16.29 -6.63
N PRO A 157 8.24 17.36 -6.73
CA PRO A 157 6.81 17.30 -6.43
C PRO A 157 6.05 16.29 -7.31
N ARG A 158 6.53 16.01 -8.53
CA ARG A 158 5.88 15.07 -9.46
C ARG A 158 5.89 13.65 -8.93
N ARG A 159 6.82 13.30 -8.05
CA ARG A 159 6.89 11.98 -7.40
C ARG A 159 5.60 11.63 -6.67
N PHE A 160 4.91 12.61 -6.09
CA PHE A 160 3.61 12.39 -5.45
C PHE A 160 2.53 11.97 -6.44
N LEU A 161 2.42 12.70 -7.55
CA LEU A 161 1.46 12.42 -8.62
C LEU A 161 1.76 11.06 -9.28
N ASN A 162 3.03 10.83 -9.60
CA ASN A 162 3.49 9.59 -10.23
C ASN A 162 3.29 8.37 -9.34
N SER A 163 3.53 8.50 -8.04
CA SER A 163 3.23 7.45 -7.05
C SER A 163 1.76 7.03 -7.15
N GLY A 164 0.85 8.01 -7.16
CA GLY A 164 -0.57 7.76 -7.34
C GLY A 164 -0.87 7.08 -8.66
N TYR A 165 -0.43 7.67 -9.78
CA TYR A 165 -0.72 7.18 -11.12
C TYR A 165 -0.22 5.76 -11.36
N GLN A 166 1.05 5.46 -11.04
CA GLN A 166 1.59 4.11 -11.15
C GLN A 166 0.82 3.12 -10.29
N THR A 167 0.49 3.49 -9.04
CA THR A 167 -0.30 2.60 -8.16
C THR A 167 -1.67 2.29 -8.75
N VAL A 168 -2.35 3.27 -9.34
CA VAL A 168 -3.64 3.04 -10.02
C VAL A 168 -3.46 2.05 -11.17
N ARG A 169 -2.47 2.27 -12.05
CA ARG A 169 -2.22 1.40 -13.21
C ARG A 169 -1.91 -0.04 -12.80
N ASP A 170 -1.05 -0.22 -11.80
CA ASP A 170 -0.71 -1.55 -11.27
C ASP A 170 -1.93 -2.26 -10.67
N LEU A 171 -2.80 -1.52 -9.98
CA LEU A 171 -4.04 -2.07 -9.41
C LEU A 171 -5.04 -2.48 -10.49
N GLU A 172 -5.21 -1.66 -11.53
CA GLU A 172 -6.03 -2.00 -12.68
C GLU A 172 -5.54 -3.30 -13.33
N GLU A 173 -4.23 -3.41 -13.56
CA GLU A 173 -3.62 -4.61 -14.13
C GLU A 173 -3.83 -5.84 -13.22
N LEU A 174 -3.55 -5.72 -11.92
CA LEU A 174 -3.76 -6.80 -10.97
C LEU A 174 -5.22 -7.28 -10.97
N ILE A 175 -6.19 -6.36 -10.99
CA ILE A 175 -7.61 -6.70 -10.97
C ILE A 175 -8.02 -7.38 -12.28
N VAL A 176 -7.50 -6.93 -13.43
CA VAL A 176 -7.71 -7.61 -14.71
C VAL A 176 -7.13 -9.03 -14.68
N GLN A 177 -5.91 -9.21 -14.17
CA GLN A 177 -5.30 -10.54 -14.01
C GLN A 177 -6.14 -11.45 -13.11
N ILE A 178 -6.71 -10.93 -12.01
CA ILE A 178 -7.61 -11.69 -11.14
C ILE A 178 -8.92 -12.04 -11.87
N ARG A 179 -9.55 -11.10 -12.57
CA ARG A 179 -10.79 -11.34 -13.33
C ARG A 179 -10.61 -12.41 -14.40
N ASP A 180 -9.46 -12.43 -15.06
CA ASP A 180 -9.08 -13.42 -16.07
C ASP A 180 -8.70 -14.79 -15.46
N GLY A 181 -8.66 -14.93 -14.13
CA GLY A 181 -8.26 -16.16 -13.46
C GLY A 181 -6.76 -16.47 -13.55
N LYS A 182 -5.93 -15.47 -13.85
CA LYS A 182 -4.46 -15.61 -13.95
C LYS A 182 -3.77 -15.51 -12.59
N HIS A 183 -4.50 -15.09 -11.56
CA HIS A 183 -3.96 -14.94 -10.21
C HIS A 183 -3.83 -16.31 -9.52
N ALA A 184 -2.64 -16.64 -9.00
CA ALA A 184 -2.29 -18.00 -8.56
C ALA A 184 -3.18 -18.60 -7.46
N PHE A 185 -3.72 -17.77 -6.56
CA PHE A 185 -4.47 -18.24 -5.39
C PHE A 185 -5.78 -17.51 -5.11
N ILE A 186 -6.17 -16.53 -5.95
CA ILE A 186 -7.47 -15.85 -5.83
C ILE A 186 -8.32 -16.37 -6.99
N PRO A 187 -9.47 -17.00 -6.72
CA PRO A 187 -10.38 -17.42 -7.78
C PRO A 187 -10.82 -16.23 -8.65
N ALA A 188 -11.10 -16.50 -9.93
CA ALA A 188 -11.58 -15.47 -10.85
C ALA A 188 -12.80 -14.74 -10.29
N THR A 189 -12.73 -13.42 -10.18
CA THR A 189 -13.83 -12.61 -9.64
C THR A 189 -13.79 -11.15 -10.09
N GLY A 190 -14.98 -10.57 -10.25
CA GLY A 190 -15.18 -9.11 -10.36
C GLY A 190 -15.66 -8.44 -9.07
N LYS A 191 -15.85 -9.19 -7.97
CA LYS A 191 -16.36 -8.66 -6.69
C LYS A 191 -15.23 -8.11 -5.83
N VAL A 192 -14.82 -6.90 -6.16
CA VAL A 192 -13.78 -6.17 -5.46
C VAL A 192 -14.42 -5.16 -4.51
N ASN A 193 -14.00 -5.12 -3.25
CA ASN A 193 -14.29 -4.00 -2.35
C ASN A 193 -12.97 -3.34 -1.93
N LEU A 194 -13.03 -2.09 -1.48
CA LEU A 194 -11.85 -1.34 -1.03
C LEU A 194 -11.96 -1.03 0.46
N PHE A 195 -10.84 -1.20 1.16
CA PHE A 195 -10.64 -0.75 2.52
C PHE A 195 -9.41 0.15 2.55
N ALA A 196 -9.58 1.41 2.91
CA ALA A 196 -8.53 2.39 2.70
C ALA A 196 -8.27 3.24 3.94
N TYR A 197 -6.99 3.50 4.23
CA TYR A 197 -6.56 4.28 5.39
C TYR A 197 -5.74 5.50 4.98
N SER A 198 -6.04 6.65 5.58
CA SER A 198 -5.29 7.89 5.38
C SER A 198 -5.13 8.23 3.90
N ILE A 199 -3.91 8.39 3.37
CA ILE A 199 -3.69 8.71 1.94
C ILE A 199 -4.26 7.63 1.00
N GLY A 200 -4.31 6.37 1.44
CA GLY A 200 -4.92 5.29 0.67
C GLY A 200 -6.40 5.56 0.40
N ALA A 201 -7.10 6.28 1.28
CA ALA A 201 -8.49 6.66 1.07
C ALA A 201 -8.64 7.65 -0.09
N PHE A 202 -7.78 8.66 -0.15
CA PHE A 202 -7.76 9.61 -1.27
C PHE A 202 -7.50 8.90 -2.61
N LEU A 203 -6.56 7.95 -2.62
CA LEU A 203 -6.30 7.13 -3.80
C LEU A 203 -7.51 6.26 -4.17
N ALA A 204 -8.17 5.64 -3.19
CA ALA A 204 -9.36 4.82 -3.41
C ALA A 204 -10.52 5.63 -3.99
N GLU A 205 -10.72 6.86 -3.53
CA GLU A 205 -11.71 7.78 -4.09
C GLU A 205 -11.42 8.09 -5.58
N ILE A 206 -10.17 8.41 -5.91
CA ILE A 206 -9.75 8.65 -7.30
C ILE A 206 -10.02 7.44 -8.18
N ILE A 207 -9.63 6.25 -7.73
CA ILE A 207 -9.81 4.98 -8.46
C ILE A 207 -11.30 4.72 -8.74
N MET A 208 -12.15 4.88 -7.73
CA MET A 208 -13.58 4.65 -7.87
C MET A 208 -14.30 5.70 -8.73
N MET A 209 -13.84 6.96 -8.70
CA MET A 209 -14.41 8.02 -9.54
C MET A 209 -13.97 7.92 -11.00
N ALA A 210 -12.70 7.56 -11.25
CA ALA A 210 -12.16 7.44 -12.59
C ALA A 210 -12.68 6.19 -13.32
N ASP A 211 -12.70 5.04 -12.62
CA ASP A 211 -13.18 3.71 -13.01
C ASP A 211 -13.33 3.44 -14.53
N GLN A 212 -12.25 3.69 -15.29
CA GLN A 212 -12.33 3.77 -16.76
C GLN A 212 -12.79 2.46 -17.41
N GLN A 213 -12.51 1.33 -16.77
CA GLN A 213 -12.81 -0.03 -17.23
C GLN A 213 -13.99 -0.67 -16.49
N SER A 214 -14.75 0.08 -15.68
CA SER A 214 -15.80 -0.48 -14.81
C SER A 214 -15.27 -1.61 -13.91
N LEU A 215 -14.02 -1.50 -13.47
CA LEU A 215 -13.38 -2.44 -12.55
C LEU A 215 -14.01 -2.35 -11.15
N PHE A 216 -14.50 -1.16 -10.79
CA PHE A 216 -14.99 -0.84 -9.45
C PHE A 216 -16.46 -0.45 -9.39
N ARG A 217 -17.20 -0.56 -10.52
CA ARG A 217 -18.60 -0.15 -10.65
C ARG A 217 -19.54 -0.67 -9.56
N ASN A 218 -19.32 -1.90 -9.10
CA ASN A 218 -20.13 -2.55 -8.05
C ASN A 218 -19.37 -2.67 -6.71
N SER A 219 -18.23 -2.01 -6.59
CA SER A 219 -17.39 -2.03 -5.40
C SER A 219 -17.97 -1.16 -4.31
N LYS A 220 -17.76 -1.59 -3.07
CA LYS A 220 -17.98 -0.77 -1.87
C LYS A 220 -16.63 -0.28 -1.36
N LEU A 221 -16.60 0.95 -0.87
CA LEU A 221 -15.42 1.55 -0.25
C LEU A 221 -15.70 1.87 1.22
N PHE A 222 -14.80 1.39 2.08
CA PHE A 222 -14.69 1.84 3.46
C PHE A 222 -13.42 2.67 3.63
N MET A 223 -13.56 3.88 4.17
CA MET A 223 -12.45 4.80 4.42
C MET A 223 -12.27 5.06 5.90
N PHE A 224 -11.02 5.01 6.38
CA PHE A 224 -10.67 5.34 7.75
C PHE A 224 -9.62 6.44 7.80
N CYS A 225 -9.88 7.49 8.57
CA CYS A 225 -9.00 8.68 8.70
C CYS A 225 -8.55 9.27 7.35
N GLY A 226 -9.43 9.23 6.34
CA GLY A 226 -9.23 9.75 4.98
C GLY A 226 -10.15 10.93 4.65
N GLY A 227 -10.10 11.39 3.39
CA GLY A 227 -11.03 12.44 2.90
C GLY A 227 -10.57 13.88 3.10
N SER A 228 -9.30 14.11 3.42
CA SER A 228 -8.74 15.46 3.41
C SER A 228 -8.58 15.97 1.98
N VAL A 229 -9.24 17.08 1.67
CA VAL A 229 -9.05 17.82 0.42
C VAL A 229 -7.60 18.32 0.38
N PHE A 230 -6.87 18.06 -0.70
CA PHE A 230 -5.56 18.66 -0.97
C PHE A 230 -5.71 20.15 -1.30
N SER A 231 -6.24 20.93 -0.36
CA SER A 231 -6.39 22.38 -0.51
C SER A 231 -5.07 23.13 -0.26
N ASN A 232 -4.17 22.54 0.54
CA ASN A 232 -2.89 23.14 0.91
C ASN A 232 -1.78 22.07 0.94
N MET A 233 -1.09 21.86 -0.18
CA MET A 233 0.15 21.07 -0.19
C MET A 233 1.33 22.02 0.07
N LYS A 234 1.76 22.13 1.34
CA LYS A 234 2.95 22.94 1.70
C LYS A 234 4.21 22.10 1.47
N GLY A 235 4.66 22.07 0.22
CA GLY A 235 5.89 21.38 -0.22
C GLY A 235 7.19 22.10 0.15
N ALA A 236 7.16 23.14 0.98
CA ALA A 236 8.34 23.85 1.46
C ALA A 236 8.32 23.93 2.97
#